data_AF-A0A2G6F0D3-F1
#
_entry.id   AF-A0A2G6F0D3-F1
#
_cell.length_a   1.000
_cell.length_b   1.000
_cell.length_c   1.000
_cell.angle_alpha   90.00
_cell.angle_beta   90.00
_cell.angle_gamma   90.00
#
_symmetry.space_group_name_H-M   'P 1'
#
loop_
_entity.id
_entity.type
_entity.pdbx_description
1 polymer ?
#
loop_
_entity_poly.entity_id
_entity_poly.type
_entity_poly.pdbx_seq_one_letter_code
_entity_poly.pdbx_strand_id
1 'polypeptide(L)'
;LLLINETARYVPRILAVKEIMTNPQKYGFHFSPADLYTMPPHYEVVVDTTITDLAGFAKSYNMSYKDLKFLNPWMREGELQDESRKKYHIKIMY
;
A
#
# COMPACT_ATOMS: atom_id res chain seq x y z
N LEU A 1 2.39 23.83 -31.71
CA LEU A 1 1.52 23.34 -30.61
C LEU A 1 1.73 24.23 -29.40
N LEU A 2 0.67 24.84 -28.86
CA LEU A 2 0.72 25.57 -27.58
C LEU A 2 0.98 24.56 -26.45
N LEU A 3 1.98 24.85 -25.60
CA LEU A 3 2.25 24.02 -24.43
C LEU A 3 1.09 24.14 -23.45
N ILE A 4 0.34 23.06 -23.28
CA ILE A 4 -0.68 22.95 -22.24
C ILE A 4 0.05 22.94 -20.89
N ASN A 5 -0.41 23.79 -19.95
CA ASN A 5 0.12 23.85 -18.58
C ASN A 5 0.21 22.43 -17.99
N GLU A 6 1.35 22.11 -17.39
CA GLU A 6 1.73 20.76 -16.96
C GLU A 6 0.66 20.10 -16.07
N THR A 7 -0.01 20.90 -15.24
CA THR A 7 -1.04 20.46 -14.28
C THR A 7 -2.40 20.19 -14.90
N ALA A 8 -2.72 20.75 -16.08
CA ALA A 8 -4.03 20.59 -16.72
C ALA A 8 -4.33 19.13 -17.11
N ARG A 9 -3.29 18.29 -17.23
CA ARG A 9 -3.43 16.87 -17.59
C ARG A 9 -3.68 15.95 -16.39
N TYR A 10 -3.51 16.40 -15.15
CA TYR A 10 -3.59 15.51 -13.98
C TYR A 10 -5.02 15.02 -13.73
N VAL A 11 -5.98 15.92 -13.68
CA VAL A 11 -7.40 15.59 -13.46
C VAL A 11 -7.95 14.61 -14.52
N PRO A 12 -7.80 14.85 -15.84
CA PRO A 12 -8.32 13.90 -16.83
C PRO A 12 -7.60 12.56 -16.79
N ARG A 13 -6.30 12.52 -16.48
CA ARG A 13 -5.54 11.26 -16.35
C ARG A 13 -6.00 10.45 -15.13
N ILE A 14 -6.18 11.10 -13.97
CA ILE A 14 -6.70 10.43 -12.77
C ILE A 14 -8.10 9.87 -13.03
N LEU A 15 -8.95 10.65 -13.71
CA LEU A 15 -10.30 10.21 -14.09
C LEU A 15 -10.26 8.99 -15.03
N ALA A 16 -9.39 9.04 -16.05
CA ALA A 16 -9.21 7.91 -16.97
C ALA A 16 -8.73 6.66 -16.25
N VAL A 17 -7.73 6.78 -15.37
CA VAL A 17 -7.24 5.65 -14.56
C VAL A 17 -8.36 5.09 -13.68
N LYS A 18 -9.11 5.94 -12.97
CA LYS A 18 -10.26 5.51 -12.16
C LYS A 18 -11.29 4.75 -12.99
N GLU A 19 -11.67 5.27 -14.14
CA GLU A 19 -12.67 4.66 -15.03
C GLU A 19 -12.19 3.31 -15.58
N ILE A 20 -10.94 3.22 -16.03
CA ILE A 20 -10.35 1.98 -16.54
C ILE A 20 -10.25 0.93 -15.44
N MET A 21 -9.78 1.31 -14.24
CA MET A 21 -9.66 0.37 -13.12
C MET A 21 -11.02 -0.11 -12.60
N THR A 22 -12.06 0.73 -12.69
CA THR A 22 -13.43 0.37 -12.28
C THR A 22 -14.11 -0.53 -13.31
N ASN A 23 -13.89 -0.27 -14.61
CA ASN A 23 -14.54 -0.97 -15.71
C ASN A 23 -13.53 -1.62 -16.69
N PRO A 24 -12.61 -2.47 -16.23
CA PRO A 24 -11.48 -2.94 -17.05
C PRO A 24 -11.91 -3.64 -18.35
N GLN A 25 -12.95 -4.47 -18.28
CA GLN A 25 -13.46 -5.22 -19.45
C GLN A 25 -13.96 -4.31 -20.57
N LYS A 26 -14.58 -3.15 -20.23
CA LYS A 26 -15.07 -2.16 -21.21
C LYS A 26 -13.93 -1.58 -22.05
N TYR A 27 -12.71 -1.58 -21.51
CA TYR A 27 -11.50 -1.07 -22.16
C TYR A 27 -10.59 -2.20 -22.68
N GLY A 28 -11.09 -3.43 -22.77
CA GLY A 28 -10.37 -4.57 -23.33
C GLY A 28 -9.39 -5.25 -22.37
N PHE A 29 -9.42 -4.90 -21.08
CA PHE A 29 -8.62 -5.60 -20.08
C PHE A 29 -9.38 -6.81 -19.54
N HIS A 30 -8.86 -7.99 -19.85
CA HIS A 30 -9.36 -9.27 -19.37
C HIS A 30 -8.28 -9.92 -18.50
N PHE A 31 -8.60 -10.21 -17.25
CA PHE A 31 -7.69 -10.85 -16.30
C PHE A 31 -8.34 -12.12 -15.76
N SER A 32 -7.54 -13.16 -15.58
CA SER A 32 -7.90 -14.33 -14.78
C SER A 32 -7.55 -14.08 -13.30
N PRO A 33 -8.11 -14.85 -12.35
CA PRO A 33 -7.72 -14.76 -10.95
C PRO A 33 -6.22 -14.96 -10.69
N ALA A 34 -5.52 -15.68 -11.57
CA ALA A 34 -4.07 -15.91 -11.48
C ALA A 34 -3.24 -14.69 -11.91
N ASP A 35 -3.80 -13.81 -12.75
CA ASP A 35 -3.15 -12.55 -13.15
C ASP A 35 -3.25 -11.47 -12.07
N LEU A 36 -4.21 -11.64 -11.15
CA LEU A 36 -4.41 -10.71 -10.05
C LEU A 36 -3.32 -10.87 -9.01
N TYR A 37 -2.85 -9.73 -8.51
CA TYR A 37 -1.96 -9.72 -7.37
C TYR A 37 -2.66 -10.31 -6.15
N THR A 38 -2.01 -11.29 -5.51
CA THR A 38 -2.48 -11.90 -4.27
C THR A 38 -1.55 -11.52 -3.12
N MET A 39 -2.13 -11.16 -1.99
CA MET A 39 -1.35 -10.86 -0.80
C MET A 39 -0.92 -12.19 -0.14
N PRO A 40 0.33 -12.33 0.32
CA PRO A 40 0.76 -13.51 1.05
C PRO A 40 -0.09 -13.74 2.30
N PRO A 41 -0.17 -14.99 2.81
CA PRO A 41 -0.79 -15.29 4.09
C PRO A 41 -0.19 -14.40 5.20
N HIS A 42 -1.06 -13.72 5.93
CA HIS A 42 -0.69 -12.85 7.04
C HIS A 42 -1.77 -12.88 8.13
N TYR A 43 -1.40 -12.40 9.30
CA TYR A 43 -2.33 -12.06 10.39
C TYR A 43 -2.13 -10.60 10.80
N GLU A 44 -3.08 -10.06 11.56
CA GLU A 44 -3.02 -8.67 12.03
C GLU A 44 -2.64 -8.62 13.51
N VAL A 45 -1.75 -7.69 13.83
CA VAL A 45 -1.42 -7.30 15.19
C VAL A 45 -1.89 -5.87 15.42
N VAL A 46 -2.57 -5.64 16.53
CA VAL A 46 -2.96 -4.31 16.96
C VAL A 46 -1.82 -3.68 17.76
N VAL A 47 -1.36 -2.52 17.32
CA VAL A 47 -0.32 -1.74 17.99
C VAL A 47 -0.90 -0.38 18.36
N ASP A 48 -0.76 -0.01 19.63
CA ASP A 48 -1.19 1.26 20.23
C ASP A 48 -0.03 2.00 20.89
N THR A 49 1.20 1.71 20.45
CA THR A 49 2.44 2.29 20.96
C THR A 49 3.34 2.73 19.83
N THR A 50 4.17 3.75 20.08
CA THR A 50 5.22 4.17 19.15
C THR A 50 6.20 3.02 18.86
N ILE A 51 6.50 2.80 17.58
CA ILE A 51 7.57 1.92 17.13
C ILE A 51 8.73 2.79 16.63
N THR A 52 9.82 2.88 17.37
CA THR A 52 10.97 3.73 17.01
C THR A 52 11.87 3.09 15.94
N ASP A 53 11.79 1.78 15.75
CA ASP A 53 12.56 1.05 14.73
C ASP A 53 11.72 -0.08 14.13
N LEU A 54 11.21 0.13 12.92
CA LEU A 54 10.45 -0.87 12.18
C LEU A 54 11.31 -2.07 11.76
N ALA A 55 12.63 -1.94 11.64
CA ALA A 55 13.49 -3.08 11.31
C ALA A 55 13.64 -4.01 12.51
N GLY A 56 13.86 -3.45 13.71
CA GLY A 56 13.82 -4.18 14.97
C GLY A 56 12.46 -4.82 15.24
N PHE A 57 11.38 -4.10 14.95
CA PHE A 57 10.01 -4.64 15.04
C PHE A 57 9.79 -5.80 14.06
N ALA A 58 10.17 -5.69 12.79
CA ALA A 58 10.10 -6.81 11.85
C ALA A 58 10.87 -8.04 12.36
N LYS A 59 12.07 -7.80 12.92
CA LYS A 59 12.92 -8.86 13.45
C LYS A 59 12.30 -9.59 14.65
N SER A 60 11.54 -8.90 15.51
CA SER A 60 10.86 -9.56 16.64
C SER A 60 9.77 -10.53 16.19
N TYR A 61 9.20 -10.33 15.00
CA TYR A 61 8.28 -11.24 14.33
C TYR A 61 8.97 -12.18 13.31
N ASN A 62 10.29 -12.32 13.38
CA ASN A 62 11.09 -13.19 12.50
C ASN A 62 10.88 -12.92 10.99
N MET A 63 10.62 -11.67 10.61
CA MET A 63 10.45 -11.25 9.23
C MET A 63 11.45 -10.15 8.85
N SER A 64 11.67 -9.96 7.54
CA SER A 64 12.52 -8.87 7.09
C SER A 64 11.76 -7.54 7.07
N TYR A 65 12.49 -6.44 7.17
CA TYR A 65 11.93 -5.09 7.02
C TYR A 65 11.26 -4.89 5.65
N LYS A 66 11.80 -5.53 4.61
CA LYS A 66 11.22 -5.50 3.25
C LYS A 66 9.86 -6.17 3.22
N ASP A 67 9.72 -7.32 3.88
CA ASP A 67 8.46 -8.05 3.93
C ASP A 67 7.40 -7.29 4.74
N LEU A 68 7.82 -6.63 5.82
CA LEU A 68 6.93 -5.80 6.64
C LEU A 68 6.35 -4.65 5.80
N LYS A 69 7.19 -3.96 5.01
CA LYS A 69 6.75 -2.89 4.11
C LYS A 69 5.95 -3.40 2.92
N PHE A 70 6.23 -4.60 2.45
CA PHE A 70 5.46 -5.24 1.38
C PHE A 70 4.02 -5.51 1.82
N LEU A 71 3.82 -6.01 3.04
CA LEU A 71 2.48 -6.22 3.60
C LEU A 71 1.78 -4.91 4.01
N ASN A 72 2.56 -3.87 4.35
CA ASN A 72 2.05 -2.61 4.88
C ASN A 72 2.62 -1.41 4.11
N PRO A 73 2.24 -1.22 2.83
CA PRO A 73 2.81 -0.17 1.97
C PRO A 73 2.50 1.26 2.43
N TRP A 74 1.59 1.42 3.40
CA TRP A 74 1.29 2.70 4.03
C TRP A 74 2.39 3.15 5.02
N MET A 75 3.23 2.22 5.52
CA MET A 75 4.37 2.52 6.39
C MET A 75 5.57 3.00 5.56
N ARG A 76 5.62 4.31 5.30
CA ARG A 76 6.69 4.90 4.46
C ARG A 76 7.98 5.16 5.24
N GLU A 77 7.85 5.59 6.50
CA GLU A 77 8.97 5.95 7.37
C GLU A 77 9.65 4.71 7.96
N GLY A 78 10.72 4.92 8.73
CA GLY A 78 11.43 3.87 9.46
C GLY A 78 10.88 3.61 10.87
N GLU A 79 9.94 4.44 11.28
CA GLU A 79 9.30 4.45 12.59
C GLU A 79 7.79 4.65 12.42
N LEU A 80 7.05 4.35 13.48
CA LEU A 80 5.63 4.60 13.60
C LEU A 80 5.43 5.45 14.85
N GLN A 81 5.36 6.77 14.67
CA GLN A 81 5.06 7.70 15.76
C GLN A 81 3.57 7.64 16.10
N ASP A 82 3.23 7.27 17.34
CA ASP A 82 1.83 7.26 17.80
C ASP A 82 1.43 8.61 18.43
N GLU A 83 1.60 9.70 17.67
CA GLU A 83 1.20 11.04 18.13
C GLU A 83 -0.32 11.13 18.35
N SER A 84 -1.08 10.25 17.71
CA SER A 84 -2.54 10.30 17.66
C SER A 84 -3.26 9.32 18.60
N ARG A 85 -2.52 8.46 19.32
CA ARG A 85 -3.05 7.34 20.12
C ARG A 85 -4.01 6.45 19.33
N LYS A 86 -3.69 6.24 18.05
CA LYS A 86 -4.52 5.44 17.15
C LYS A 86 -4.08 3.99 17.26
N LYS A 87 -5.06 3.09 17.20
CA LYS A 87 -4.80 1.67 17.06
C LYS A 87 -4.42 1.39 15.61
N TYR A 88 -3.20 0.94 15.38
CA TYR A 88 -2.70 0.53 14.08
C TYR A 88 -2.87 -0.98 13.93
N HIS A 89 -3.38 -1.39 12.78
CA HIS A 89 -3.47 -2.79 12.39
C HIS A 89 -2.29 -3.10 11.47
N ILE A 90 -1.27 -3.79 11.99
CA ILE A 90 -0.06 -4.13 11.26
C ILE A 90 -0.14 -5.58 10.82
N LYS A 91 0.04 -5.81 9.51
CA LYS A 91 0.05 -7.15 8.92
C LYS A 91 1.41 -7.80 9.07
N ILE A 92 1.43 -9.00 9.61
CA ILE A 92 2.63 -9.81 9.87
C ILE A 92 2.52 -11.14 9.12
N MET A 93 3.61 -11.61 8.53
CA MET A 93 3.65 -12.93 7.88
C MET A 93 3.45 -14.05 8.92
N TYR A 94 2.81 -15.15 8.51
CA TYR A 94 2.78 -16.38 9.32
C TYR A 94 4.18 -16.95 9.55
#